data_AF-A0AAD5LR26-F1
#
_entry.id   AF-A0AAD5LR26-F1
#
_cell.length_a   1.000
_cell.length_b   1.000
_cell.length_c   1.000
_cell.angle_alpha   90.00
_cell.angle_beta   90.00
_cell.angle_gamma   90.00
#
_symmetry.space_group_name_H-M   'P 1'
#
loop_
_entity.id
_entity.type
_entity.pdbx_description
1 polymer ?
#
loop_
_entity_poly.entity_id
_entity_poly.type
_entity_poly.pdbx_seq_one_letter_code
_entity_poly.pdbx_strand_id
1 'polypeptide(L)'
;MAKKKIYPCAINRATERIASSNYQLFVTWEPLDWFALMNLFQFTVDVYLIFFLLVGLLSIIQGMIIWVINRLFTKMKKPPKFRMKILLKNIAIPPSIGISLAIAPLAVMCGFIYLWWNAFTSPDPEVLPNAVSFEGVAGDWLDQVSLNTERITKYKKGRVGVSLLVAGSYLVVLGSKLMIPETMDPQYEDNAYKEMAAAPKDPFEVEVDEEKEKEENEFWDPRAWKRANLLLTTLCFMAFLLVIWEFSYSSLFTANIYGDGEYDRDGLG
;
A
#
# COMPACT_ATOMS: atom_id res chain seq x y z
N MET A 1 6.04 23.15 -13.07
CA MET A 1 7.38 23.78 -13.13
C MET A 1 7.37 24.90 -14.17
N ALA A 2 7.41 26.16 -13.74
CA ALA A 2 7.65 27.26 -14.67
C ALA A 2 9.11 27.17 -15.13
N LYS A 3 9.36 26.78 -16.38
CA LYS A 3 10.70 26.87 -16.99
C LYS A 3 11.11 28.35 -16.98
N LYS A 4 11.93 28.76 -16.02
CA LYS A 4 12.57 30.08 -16.03
C LYS A 4 13.45 30.13 -17.27
N LYS A 5 13.02 30.90 -18.27
CA LYS A 5 13.72 31.07 -19.55
C LYS A 5 15.04 31.78 -19.28
N ILE A 6 16.15 31.09 -19.47
CA ILE A 6 17.47 31.73 -19.55
C ILE A 6 17.49 32.48 -20.87
N TYR A 7 17.47 33.80 -20.82
CA TYR A 7 17.58 34.63 -22.03
C TYR A 7 19.00 34.53 -22.58
N PRO A 8 19.18 34.37 -23.90
CA PRO A 8 20.51 34.33 -24.50
C PRO A 8 21.24 35.65 -24.26
N CYS A 9 22.53 35.57 -23.93
CA CYS A 9 23.35 36.75 -23.70
C CYS A 9 23.43 37.60 -24.98
N ALA A 10 23.30 38.92 -24.86
CA ALA A 10 23.43 39.82 -26.00
C ALA A 10 24.86 39.74 -26.57
N ILE A 11 24.97 39.58 -27.89
CA ILE A 11 26.24 39.52 -28.61
C ILE A 11 26.49 40.89 -29.23
N ASN A 12 27.71 41.43 -29.07
CA ASN A 12 28.10 42.67 -29.72
C ASN A 12 28.34 42.40 -31.21
N ARG A 13 27.54 43.03 -32.08
CA ARG A 13 27.59 42.83 -33.53
C ARG A 13 28.91 43.25 -34.19
N ALA A 14 29.71 44.10 -33.55
CA ALA A 14 30.98 44.57 -34.10
C ALA A 14 32.15 43.62 -33.82
N THR A 15 32.08 42.82 -32.76
CA THR A 15 33.19 41.97 -32.30
C THR A 15 32.84 40.49 -32.23
N GLU A 16 31.60 40.11 -32.51
CA GLU A 16 31.03 38.76 -32.36
C GLU A 16 31.27 38.11 -30.99
N ARG A 17 31.55 38.94 -29.98
CA ARG A 17 31.79 38.52 -28.59
C ARG A 17 30.61 38.93 -27.73
N ILE A 18 30.47 38.26 -26.59
CA ILE A 18 29.41 38.54 -25.62
C ILE A 18 29.53 40.01 -25.18
N ALA A 19 28.44 40.77 -25.31
CA ALA A 19 28.43 42.22 -25.09
C ALA A 19 28.64 42.60 -23.61
N SER A 20 28.32 41.70 -22.69
CA SER A 20 28.51 41.87 -21.25
C SER A 20 28.62 40.52 -20.56
N SER A 21 29.63 40.34 -19.72
CA SER A 21 29.84 39.18 -18.84
C SER A 21 29.20 39.37 -17.45
N ASN A 22 28.52 40.50 -17.22
CA ASN A 22 27.90 40.79 -15.94
C ASN A 22 26.65 39.91 -15.77
N TYR A 23 26.66 39.04 -14.77
CA TYR A 23 25.50 38.28 -14.33
C TYR A 23 25.10 38.71 -12.92
N GLN A 24 23.80 38.74 -12.66
CA GLN A 24 23.27 38.89 -11.31
C GLN A 24 22.69 37.54 -10.89
N LEU A 25 23.34 36.91 -9.91
CA LEU A 25 22.84 35.69 -9.29
C LEU A 25 21.76 36.07 -8.28
N PHE A 26 20.52 35.68 -8.58
CA PHE A 26 19.42 35.78 -7.62
C PHE A 26 19.20 34.42 -6.96
N VAL A 27 19.66 34.29 -5.71
CA VAL A 27 19.31 33.15 -4.86
C VAL A 27 18.06 33.54 -4.07
N THR A 28 16.94 32.90 -4.36
CA THR A 28 15.70 33.05 -3.61
C THR A 28 15.47 31.81 -2.79
N TRP A 29 15.42 31.96 -1.47
CA TRP A 29 15.05 30.91 -0.53
C TRP A 29 13.55 30.96 -0.32
N GLU A 30 12.85 29.91 -0.72
CA GLU A 30 11.43 29.75 -0.42
C GLU A 30 11.29 28.66 0.64
N PRO A 31 10.62 28.92 1.78
CA PRO A 31 10.30 27.85 2.72
C PRO A 31 9.27 26.93 2.08
N LEU A 32 9.67 25.69 1.82
CA LEU A 32 8.77 24.66 1.32
C LEU A 32 8.24 23.83 2.47
N ASP A 33 6.93 23.62 2.48
CA ASP A 33 6.32 22.59 3.33
C ASP A 33 6.90 21.22 2.96
N TRP A 34 7.03 20.31 3.93
CA TRP A 34 7.66 19.00 3.75
C TRP A 34 7.03 18.22 2.59
N PHE A 35 5.71 18.35 2.38
CA PHE A 35 5.01 17.72 1.24
C PHE A 35 5.43 18.32 -0.11
N ALA A 36 5.66 19.63 -0.15
CA ALA A 36 6.17 20.31 -1.33
C ALA A 36 7.63 19.91 -1.58
N LEU A 37 8.43 19.77 -0.52
CA LEU A 37 9.80 19.27 -0.58
C LEU A 37 9.85 17.85 -1.14
N MET A 38 9.05 16.92 -0.62
CA MET A 38 8.97 15.53 -1.09
C MET A 38 8.42 15.40 -2.51
N ASN A 39 7.42 16.20 -2.89
CA ASN A 39 6.95 16.27 -4.28
C ASN A 39 8.03 16.83 -5.23
N LEU A 40 8.89 17.73 -4.76
CA LEU A 40 10.05 18.22 -5.52
C LEU A 40 11.22 17.24 -5.50
N PHE A 41 11.34 16.42 -4.46
CA PHE A 41 12.29 15.31 -4.32
C PHE A 41 11.80 14.00 -4.95
N GLN A 42 10.63 14.02 -5.62
CA GLN A 42 10.14 12.88 -6.38
C GLN A 42 11.23 12.49 -7.39
N PHE A 43 11.98 11.44 -7.06
CA PHE A 43 13.03 10.96 -7.94
C PHE A 43 12.42 10.54 -9.27
N THR A 44 13.23 10.53 -10.32
CA THR A 44 12.75 10.03 -11.61
C THR A 44 12.28 8.58 -11.45
N VAL A 45 11.32 8.16 -12.30
CA VAL A 45 10.76 6.80 -12.30
C VAL A 45 11.87 5.74 -12.30
N ASP A 46 12.98 6.03 -12.97
CA ASP A 46 14.16 5.17 -13.05
C ASP A 46 14.75 4.83 -11.67
N VAL A 47 14.83 5.80 -10.76
CA VAL A 47 15.38 5.60 -9.41
C VAL A 47 14.48 4.68 -8.60
N TYR A 48 13.16 4.86 -8.70
CA TYR A 48 12.20 3.96 -8.04
C TYR A 48 12.30 2.53 -8.59
N LEU A 49 12.45 2.37 -9.90
CA LEU A 49 12.65 1.05 -10.52
C LEU A 49 13.93 0.38 -10.02
N ILE A 50 15.02 1.13 -9.87
CA ILE A 50 16.29 0.62 -9.33
C ILE A 50 16.13 0.15 -7.87
N PHE A 51 15.50 0.97 -7.01
CA PHE A 51 15.27 0.58 -5.61
C PHE A 51 14.39 -0.66 -5.50
N PHE A 52 13.31 -0.73 -6.29
CA PHE A 52 12.40 -1.88 -6.28
C PHE A 52 13.11 -3.17 -6.74
N LEU A 53 13.96 -3.06 -7.76
CA LEU A 53 14.79 -4.17 -8.23
C LEU A 53 15.80 -4.61 -7.17
N LEU A 54 16.44 -3.66 -6.48
CA LEU A 54 17.42 -3.94 -5.43
C LEU A 54 16.77 -4.65 -4.24
N VAL A 55 15.62 -4.16 -3.76
CA VAL A 55 14.84 -4.82 -2.69
C VAL A 55 14.41 -6.23 -3.13
N GLY A 56 13.98 -6.38 -4.39
CA GLY A 56 13.67 -7.68 -4.97
C GLY A 56 14.86 -8.64 -4.94
N LEU A 57 16.04 -8.20 -5.35
CA LEU A 57 17.27 -9.00 -5.31
C LEU A 57 17.64 -9.41 -3.87
N LEU A 58 17.53 -8.48 -2.91
CA LEU A 58 17.81 -8.79 -1.50
C LEU A 58 16.90 -9.89 -0.97
N SER A 59 15.62 -9.91 -1.35
CA SER A 59 14.69 -10.96 -0.94
C SER A 59 15.08 -12.34 -1.50
N ILE A 60 15.57 -12.40 -2.75
CA ILE A 60 16.06 -13.63 -3.38
C ILE A 60 17.33 -14.11 -2.65
N ILE A 61 18.24 -13.19 -2.31
CA ILE A 61 19.47 -13.49 -1.57
C ILE A 61 19.11 -14.08 -0.19
N GLN A 62 18.16 -13.50 0.52
CA GLN A 62 17.72 -14.00 1.83
C GLN A 62 17.17 -15.44 1.73
N GLY A 63 16.35 -15.73 0.70
CA GLY A 63 15.87 -17.09 0.43
C GLY A 63 17.01 -18.07 0.11
N MET A 64 18.01 -17.62 -0.65
CA MET A 64 19.20 -18.42 -0.96
C MET A 64 20.04 -18.72 0.28
N ILE A 65 20.21 -17.76 1.20
CA ILE A 65 20.93 -17.96 2.46
C ILE A 65 20.25 -19.05 3.29
N ILE A 66 18.92 -18.98 3.46
CA ILE A 66 18.14 -20.00 4.19
C ILE A 66 18.29 -21.37 3.52
N TRP A 67 18.24 -21.42 2.19
CA TRP A 67 18.46 -22.67 1.44
C TRP A 67 19.86 -23.24 1.66
N VAL A 68 20.91 -22.41 1.63
CA VAL A 68 22.30 -22.82 1.89
C VAL A 68 22.44 -23.37 3.31
N ILE A 69 21.93 -22.66 4.32
CA ILE A 69 21.95 -23.08 5.73
C ILE A 69 21.29 -24.46 5.85
N ASN A 70 20.07 -24.62 5.35
CA ASN A 70 19.36 -25.90 5.42
C ASN A 70 20.12 -27.01 4.68
N ARG A 71 20.79 -26.71 3.57
CA ARG A 71 21.60 -27.68 2.84
C ARG A 71 22.87 -28.10 3.57
N LEU A 72 23.53 -27.17 4.27
CA LEU A 72 24.73 -27.45 5.07
C LEU A 72 24.40 -28.28 6.31
N PHE A 73 23.26 -28.02 6.95
CA PHE A 73 22.87 -28.69 8.21
C PHE A 73 22.00 -29.94 8.01
N THR A 74 21.61 -30.31 6.79
CA THR A 74 20.87 -31.56 6.56
C THR A 74 21.75 -32.80 6.76
N LYS A 75 21.38 -33.67 7.71
CA LYS A 75 22.04 -34.97 7.97
C LYS A 75 21.71 -36.08 6.96
N MET A 76 21.03 -35.76 5.85
CA MET A 76 20.58 -36.75 4.87
C MET A 76 21.71 -37.16 3.92
N LYS A 77 21.97 -38.47 3.81
CA LYS A 77 23.03 -39.06 2.97
C LYS A 77 22.87 -38.78 1.46
N LYS A 78 21.64 -38.54 0.99
CA LYS A 78 21.32 -38.13 -0.40
C LYS A 78 20.31 -37.00 -0.38
N PRO A 79 20.75 -35.74 -0.32
CA PRO A 79 19.82 -34.63 -0.30
C PRO A 79 19.16 -34.45 -1.68
N PRO A 80 17.86 -34.13 -1.75
CA PRO A 80 17.13 -34.02 -3.01
C PRO A 80 17.76 -32.97 -3.93
N LYS A 81 17.75 -33.24 -5.24
CA LYS A 81 18.27 -32.30 -6.24
C LYS A 81 17.34 -31.08 -6.29
N PHE A 82 17.91 -29.88 -6.26
CA PHE A 82 17.14 -28.64 -6.33
C PHE A 82 16.52 -28.50 -7.73
N ARG A 83 15.20 -28.54 -7.80
CA ARG A 83 14.43 -28.44 -9.06
C ARG A 83 13.96 -27.01 -9.28
N MET A 84 14.91 -26.09 -9.47
CA MET A 84 14.64 -24.64 -9.58
C MET A 84 13.54 -24.30 -10.59
N LYS A 85 13.53 -24.95 -11.76
CA LYS A 85 12.53 -24.69 -12.81
C LYS A 85 11.11 -25.03 -12.36
N ILE A 86 10.93 -26.13 -11.63
CA ILE A 86 9.61 -26.54 -11.13
C ILE A 86 9.18 -25.64 -9.96
N LEU A 87 10.13 -25.29 -9.09
CA LEU A 87 9.89 -24.37 -7.99
C LEU A 87 9.48 -22.98 -8.50
N LEU A 88 10.21 -22.42 -9.46
CA LEU A 88 9.90 -21.10 -10.04
C LEU A 88 8.57 -21.13 -10.79
N LYS A 89 8.28 -22.20 -11.54
CA LYS A 89 6.99 -22.40 -12.21
C LYS A 89 5.83 -22.41 -11.21
N ASN A 90 5.99 -23.12 -10.10
CA ASN A 90 4.92 -23.29 -9.12
C ASN A 90 4.73 -22.07 -8.20
N ILE A 91 5.81 -21.33 -7.91
CA ILE A 91 5.76 -20.16 -7.03
C ILE A 91 5.41 -18.88 -7.80
N ALA A 92 5.97 -18.65 -8.99
CA ALA A 92 5.82 -17.37 -9.68
C ALA A 92 4.56 -17.29 -10.57
N ILE A 93 4.20 -18.39 -11.25
CA ILE A 93 3.11 -18.35 -12.23
C ILE A 93 1.74 -18.12 -11.57
N PRO A 94 1.32 -18.88 -10.55
CA PRO A 94 -0.02 -18.70 -9.98
C PRO A 94 -0.29 -17.30 -9.42
N PRO A 95 0.64 -16.69 -8.64
CA PRO A 95 0.47 -15.30 -8.18
C PRO A 95 0.46 -14.29 -9.34
N SER A 96 1.30 -14.46 -10.36
CA SER A 96 1.33 -13.53 -11.49
C SER A 96 0.01 -13.52 -12.27
N ILE A 97 -0.60 -14.69 -12.48
CA ILE A 97 -1.92 -14.81 -13.10
C ILE A 97 -2.98 -14.17 -12.19
N GLY A 98 -2.96 -14.47 -10.89
CA GLY A 98 -3.88 -13.89 -9.91
C GLY A 98 -3.82 -12.35 -9.88
N ILE A 99 -2.62 -11.77 -9.87
CA ILE A 99 -2.42 -10.32 -9.93
C ILE A 99 -2.97 -9.76 -11.24
N SER A 100 -2.64 -10.38 -12.38
CA SER A 100 -3.13 -9.90 -13.68
C SER A 100 -4.66 -9.89 -13.78
N LEU A 101 -5.32 -10.90 -13.22
CA LEU A 101 -6.78 -10.98 -13.18
C LEU A 101 -7.39 -9.99 -12.19
N ALA A 102 -6.71 -9.70 -11.07
CA ALA A 102 -7.17 -8.74 -10.06
C ALA A 102 -7.05 -7.28 -10.52
N ILE A 103 -6.14 -6.95 -11.43
CA ILE A 103 -5.96 -5.59 -11.95
C ILE A 103 -7.24 -5.08 -12.64
N ALA A 104 -7.93 -5.92 -13.41
CA ALA A 104 -9.12 -5.51 -14.15
C ALA A 104 -10.26 -4.99 -13.26
N PRO A 105 -10.76 -5.73 -12.24
CA PRO A 105 -11.81 -5.23 -11.35
C PRO A 105 -11.34 -4.05 -10.50
N LEU A 106 -10.06 -4.01 -10.10
CA LEU A 106 -9.50 -2.86 -9.39
C LEU A 106 -9.51 -1.60 -10.27
N ALA A 107 -9.13 -1.71 -11.54
CA ALA A 107 -9.15 -0.61 -12.49
C ALA A 107 -10.58 -0.12 -12.75
N VAL A 108 -11.56 -1.02 -12.83
CA VAL A 108 -12.98 -0.66 -12.95
C VAL A 108 -13.46 0.10 -11.71
N MET A 109 -13.14 -0.38 -10.51
CA MET A 109 -13.49 0.29 -9.25
C MET A 109 -12.85 1.68 -9.14
N CYS A 110 -11.55 1.80 -9.40
CA CYS A 110 -10.85 3.09 -9.39
C CYS A 110 -11.38 4.03 -10.48
N GLY A 111 -11.68 3.50 -11.67
CA GLY A 111 -12.28 4.25 -12.78
C GLY A 111 -13.67 4.77 -12.41
N PHE A 112 -14.50 3.96 -11.76
CA PHE A 112 -15.81 4.37 -11.27
C PHE A 112 -15.72 5.50 -10.24
N ILE A 113 -14.83 5.38 -9.24
CA ILE A 113 -14.57 6.43 -8.25
C ILE A 113 -14.09 7.72 -8.95
N TYR A 114 -13.17 7.61 -9.91
CA TYR A 114 -12.68 8.75 -10.66
C TYR A 114 -13.78 9.44 -11.47
N LEU A 115 -14.59 8.67 -12.20
CA LEU A 115 -15.70 9.20 -12.99
C LEU A 115 -16.74 9.88 -12.10
N TRP A 116 -17.11 9.25 -10.97
CA TRP A 116 -18.06 9.83 -10.03
C TRP A 116 -17.59 11.20 -9.55
N TRP A 117 -16.39 11.28 -9.00
CA TRP A 117 -15.94 12.50 -8.36
C TRP A 117 -15.42 13.53 -9.35
N ASN A 118 -14.80 13.16 -10.48
CA ASN A 118 -14.17 14.10 -11.41
C ASN A 118 -14.92 14.35 -12.71
N ALA A 119 -15.62 13.36 -13.28
CA ALA A 119 -16.30 13.55 -14.56
C ALA A 119 -17.66 14.25 -14.41
N PHE A 120 -18.35 14.04 -13.27
CA PHE A 120 -19.59 14.74 -12.96
C PHE A 120 -19.38 16.09 -12.27
N THR A 121 -18.16 16.61 -12.19
CA THR A 121 -17.94 17.94 -11.61
C THR A 121 -18.44 19.04 -12.53
N SER A 122 -19.14 20.02 -11.95
CA SER A 122 -19.57 21.21 -12.68
C SER A 122 -18.38 22.10 -13.04
N PRO A 123 -18.36 22.75 -14.22
CA PRO A 123 -17.33 23.73 -14.57
C PRO A 123 -17.24 24.87 -13.56
N ASP A 124 -18.38 25.31 -13.04
CA ASP A 124 -18.52 26.40 -12.07
C ASP A 124 -19.28 25.92 -10.82
N PRO A 125 -18.60 25.26 -9.87
CA PRO A 125 -19.24 24.60 -8.73
C PRO A 125 -19.80 25.58 -7.69
N GLU A 126 -19.41 26.86 -7.72
CA GLU A 126 -19.93 27.91 -6.83
C GLU A 126 -21.34 28.38 -7.24
N VAL A 127 -21.61 28.43 -8.54
CA VAL A 127 -22.86 28.99 -9.09
C VAL A 127 -23.85 27.88 -9.43
N LEU A 128 -23.36 26.78 -10.00
CA LEU A 128 -24.17 25.62 -10.40
C LEU A 128 -23.54 24.34 -9.84
N PRO A 129 -23.70 24.07 -8.53
CA PRO A 129 -23.16 22.85 -7.93
C PRO A 129 -23.88 21.61 -8.47
N ASN A 130 -23.13 20.58 -8.83
CA ASN A 130 -23.74 19.31 -9.21
C ASN A 130 -24.13 18.48 -7.97
N ALA A 131 -25.40 18.08 -7.89
CA ALA A 131 -25.92 17.24 -6.82
C ALA A 131 -25.30 15.83 -6.82
N VAL A 132 -24.95 15.28 -8.00
CA VAL A 132 -24.39 13.92 -8.12
C VAL A 132 -23.00 13.80 -7.48
N SER A 133 -22.21 14.87 -7.55
CA SER A 133 -20.89 14.97 -6.92
C SER A 133 -20.93 15.66 -5.55
N PHE A 134 -22.13 15.94 -5.04
CA PHE A 134 -22.39 16.56 -3.74
C PHE A 134 -21.71 17.94 -3.56
N GLU A 135 -21.51 18.70 -4.63
CA GLU A 135 -20.68 19.93 -4.60
C GLU A 135 -21.27 21.02 -3.71
N GLY A 136 -22.61 21.10 -3.62
CA GLY A 136 -23.31 22.06 -2.75
C GLY A 136 -23.45 21.61 -1.30
N VAL A 137 -22.91 20.46 -0.91
CA VAL A 137 -23.02 19.93 0.46
C VAL A 137 -21.75 20.28 1.24
N ALA A 138 -21.92 20.97 2.37
CA ALA A 138 -20.82 21.27 3.30
C ALA A 138 -20.24 19.99 3.93
N GLY A 139 -19.00 20.07 4.41
CA GLY A 139 -18.33 18.94 5.07
C GLY A 139 -18.82 18.67 6.49
N ASP A 140 -19.42 19.67 7.14
CA ASP A 140 -19.95 19.60 8.50
C ASP A 140 -21.33 20.27 8.57
N TRP A 141 -22.15 19.80 9.50
CA TRP A 141 -23.50 20.30 9.74
C TRP A 141 -23.51 21.67 10.41
N LEU A 142 -22.45 22.01 11.16
CA LEU A 142 -22.28 23.32 11.81
C LEU A 142 -21.62 24.36 10.88
N ASP A 143 -21.18 23.95 9.70
CA ASP A 143 -20.52 24.82 8.73
C ASP A 143 -21.54 25.64 7.94
N GLN A 144 -21.87 26.83 8.46
CA GLN A 144 -22.82 27.77 7.86
C GLN A 144 -22.16 28.80 6.93
N VAL A 145 -20.84 28.72 6.72
CA VAL A 145 -20.10 29.66 5.86
C VAL A 145 -20.30 29.26 4.40
N SER A 146 -20.43 30.25 3.50
CA SER A 146 -20.59 30.00 2.06
C SER A 146 -19.47 29.11 1.51
N LEU A 147 -19.84 28.19 0.61
CA LEU A 147 -18.90 27.30 -0.05
C LEU A 147 -18.15 28.07 -1.14
N ASN A 148 -16.83 28.17 -1.00
CA ASN A 148 -15.93 28.66 -2.05
C ASN A 148 -15.26 27.48 -2.77
N THR A 149 -14.74 27.69 -3.97
CA THR A 149 -14.10 26.65 -4.80
C THR A 149 -13.03 25.88 -4.04
N GLU A 150 -12.19 26.56 -3.25
CA GLU A 150 -11.15 25.91 -2.44
C GLU A 150 -11.75 24.91 -1.43
N ARG A 151 -12.84 25.29 -0.77
CA ARG A 151 -13.51 24.44 0.23
C ARG A 151 -14.20 23.26 -0.43
N ILE A 152 -14.85 23.48 -1.57
CA ILE A 152 -15.47 22.42 -2.39
C ILE A 152 -14.42 21.39 -2.80
N THR A 153 -13.26 21.84 -3.29
CA THR A 153 -12.18 20.91 -3.66
C THR A 153 -11.62 20.15 -2.45
N LYS A 154 -11.53 20.79 -1.27
CA LYS A 154 -11.11 20.14 -0.01
C LYS A 154 -12.08 19.03 0.39
N TYR A 155 -13.39 19.30 0.42
CA TYR A 155 -14.40 18.30 0.76
C TYR A 155 -14.47 17.16 -0.26
N LYS A 156 -14.35 17.49 -1.55
CA LYS A 156 -14.27 16.49 -2.63
C LYS A 156 -13.08 15.55 -2.45
N LYS A 157 -11.88 16.06 -2.12
CA LYS A 157 -10.71 15.22 -1.80
C LYS A 157 -10.97 14.28 -0.63
N GLY A 158 -11.64 14.77 0.43
CA GLY A 158 -12.05 13.95 1.57
C GLY A 158 -12.99 12.81 1.17
N ARG A 159 -14.00 13.09 0.34
CA ARG A 159 -14.96 12.08 -0.15
C ARG A 159 -14.30 11.02 -1.04
N VAL A 160 -13.37 11.42 -1.90
CA VAL A 160 -12.54 10.49 -2.67
C VAL A 160 -11.76 9.57 -1.71
N GLY A 161 -11.14 10.13 -0.67
CA GLY A 161 -10.44 9.36 0.36
C GLY A 161 -11.34 8.34 1.06
N VAL A 162 -12.53 8.75 1.49
CA VAL A 162 -13.50 7.84 2.13
C VAL A 162 -13.94 6.73 1.18
N SER A 163 -14.20 7.05 -0.10
CA SER A 163 -14.58 6.02 -1.09
C SER A 163 -13.49 4.99 -1.31
N LEU A 164 -12.22 5.40 -1.28
CA LEU A 164 -11.07 4.49 -1.35
C LEU A 164 -10.92 3.65 -0.09
N LEU A 165 -11.17 4.21 1.09
CA LEU A 165 -11.16 3.44 2.36
C LEU A 165 -12.25 2.37 2.38
N VAL A 166 -13.46 2.68 1.95
CA VAL A 166 -14.58 1.71 1.87
C VAL A 166 -14.28 0.62 0.84
N ALA A 167 -13.76 0.99 -0.33
CA ALA A 167 -13.35 0.00 -1.33
C ALA A 167 -12.20 -0.88 -0.82
N GLY A 168 -11.21 -0.30 -0.15
CA GLY A 168 -10.08 -1.01 0.44
C GLY A 168 -10.49 -1.99 1.54
N SER A 169 -11.37 -1.56 2.46
CA SER A 169 -11.86 -2.45 3.52
C SER A 169 -12.66 -3.63 2.97
N TYR A 170 -13.47 -3.40 1.92
CA TYR A 170 -14.17 -4.47 1.21
C TYR A 170 -13.20 -5.47 0.57
N LEU A 171 -12.12 -5.00 -0.06
CA LEU A 171 -11.09 -5.87 -0.64
C LEU A 171 -10.37 -6.70 0.43
N VAL A 172 -10.11 -6.14 1.61
CA VAL A 172 -9.51 -6.87 2.73
C VAL A 172 -10.44 -7.99 3.22
N VAL A 173 -11.75 -7.73 3.32
CA VAL A 173 -12.74 -8.76 3.68
C VAL A 173 -12.81 -9.85 2.61
N LEU A 174 -12.86 -9.50 1.32
CA LEU A 174 -12.82 -10.47 0.23
C LEU A 174 -11.52 -11.29 0.24
N GLY A 175 -10.38 -10.64 0.46
CA GLY A 175 -9.08 -11.28 0.58
C GLY A 175 -9.04 -12.32 1.71
N SER A 176 -9.69 -12.03 2.84
CA SER A 176 -9.80 -12.98 3.95
C SER A 176 -10.60 -14.26 3.58
N LYS A 177 -11.66 -14.10 2.78
CA LYS A 177 -12.46 -15.24 2.27
C LYS A 177 -11.71 -16.04 1.21
N LEU A 178 -10.84 -15.39 0.43
CA LEU A 178 -10.03 -16.07 -0.59
C LEU A 178 -8.84 -16.82 0.03
N MET A 179 -8.19 -16.27 1.05
CA MET A 179 -7.08 -16.91 1.75
C MET A 179 -7.52 -18.12 2.58
N ILE A 180 -8.71 -18.05 3.17
CA ILE A 180 -9.33 -19.18 3.89
C ILE A 180 -10.61 -19.54 3.12
N PRO A 181 -10.50 -20.29 2.02
CA PRO A 181 -11.64 -20.62 1.16
C PRO A 181 -12.61 -21.56 1.87
N GLU A 182 -13.89 -21.47 1.49
CA GLU A 182 -14.97 -22.28 2.07
C GLU A 182 -14.88 -23.75 1.65
N THR A 183 -14.16 -24.03 0.55
CA THR A 183 -13.98 -25.36 -0.03
C THR A 183 -12.80 -26.15 0.53
N MET A 184 -11.99 -25.57 1.44
CA MET A 184 -10.88 -26.28 2.08
C MET A 184 -11.28 -27.08 3.33
N ASP A 185 -12.56 -27.19 3.65
CA ASP A 185 -13.12 -28.35 4.37
C ASP A 185 -14.65 -28.27 4.51
N PRO A 186 -15.35 -29.25 3.93
CA PRO A 186 -16.58 -29.80 4.49
C PRO A 186 -16.43 -31.27 4.94
N GLN A 187 -15.23 -31.86 4.86
CA GLN A 187 -15.03 -33.28 5.12
C GLN A 187 -14.02 -33.46 6.26
N TYR A 188 -14.54 -33.75 7.45
CA TYR A 188 -13.77 -34.22 8.62
C TYR A 188 -12.80 -35.40 8.30
N GLU A 189 -12.99 -36.04 7.14
CA GLU A 189 -12.26 -37.20 6.61
C GLU A 189 -10.94 -36.86 5.89
N ASP A 190 -10.71 -35.63 5.39
CA ASP A 190 -9.49 -35.28 4.63
C ASP A 190 -8.33 -34.77 5.53
N ASN A 191 -8.48 -34.91 6.84
CA ASN A 191 -7.39 -34.73 7.79
C ASN A 191 -6.36 -35.85 7.59
N ALA A 192 -5.30 -35.59 6.82
CA ALA A 192 -4.14 -36.48 6.65
C ALA A 192 -3.48 -36.96 7.98
N TYR A 193 -3.85 -36.38 9.12
CA TYR A 193 -3.46 -36.81 10.45
C TYR A 193 -4.28 -37.99 11.01
N LYS A 194 -5.50 -38.26 10.52
CA LYS A 194 -6.35 -39.36 11.03
C LYS A 194 -6.01 -40.71 10.41
N GLU A 195 -5.62 -40.76 9.14
CA GLU A 195 -5.17 -42.01 8.49
C GLU A 195 -3.90 -42.59 9.15
N MET A 196 -3.04 -41.74 9.72
CA MET A 196 -1.88 -42.19 10.50
C MET A 196 -2.21 -42.55 11.97
N ALA A 197 -3.37 -42.13 12.47
CA ALA A 197 -3.80 -42.30 13.87
C ALA A 197 -4.99 -43.26 14.04
N ALA A 198 -5.45 -43.92 12.97
CA ALA A 198 -6.49 -44.94 13.04
C ALA A 198 -5.91 -46.22 13.67
N ALA A 199 -5.93 -46.28 15.00
CA ALA A 199 -5.92 -47.55 15.71
C ALA A 199 -7.15 -48.37 15.28
N PRO A 200 -7.05 -49.70 15.17
CA PRO A 200 -8.18 -50.54 14.80
C PRO A 200 -9.36 -50.30 15.77
N LYS A 201 -10.53 -49.95 15.22
CA LYS A 201 -11.74 -49.69 16.00
C LYS A 201 -12.10 -50.93 16.81
N ASP A 202 -12.18 -50.76 18.13
CA ASP A 202 -12.55 -51.80 19.08
C ASP A 202 -14.07 -52.08 18.94
N PRO A 203 -14.54 -53.34 18.89
CA PRO A 203 -15.95 -53.67 18.63
C PRO A 203 -16.97 -53.23 19.71
N PHE A 204 -16.52 -52.49 20.72
CA PHE A 204 -17.31 -52.04 21.87
C PHE A 204 -17.39 -50.52 22.00
N GLU A 205 -16.90 -49.75 21.02
CA GLU A 205 -17.12 -48.31 21.00
C GLU A 205 -18.61 -48.02 20.80
N VAL A 206 -19.21 -47.42 21.83
CA VAL A 206 -20.58 -46.90 21.81
C VAL A 206 -20.67 -45.88 20.67
N GLU A 207 -21.60 -46.07 19.75
CA GLU A 207 -21.91 -45.11 18.69
C GLU A 207 -22.24 -43.76 19.34
N VAL A 208 -21.28 -42.84 19.30
CA VAL A 208 -21.49 -41.46 19.71
C VAL A 208 -22.42 -40.86 18.66
N ASP A 209 -23.58 -40.41 19.13
CA ASP A 209 -24.64 -39.78 18.35
C ASP A 209 -24.06 -38.56 17.62
N GLU A 210 -23.67 -38.71 16.36
CA GLU A 210 -23.00 -37.66 15.56
C GLU A 210 -23.86 -36.38 15.45
N GLU A 211 -25.17 -36.49 15.67
CA GLU A 211 -26.11 -35.37 15.71
C GLU A 211 -25.88 -34.49 16.95
N LYS A 212 -25.54 -35.07 18.11
CA LYS A 212 -25.24 -34.30 19.33
C LYS A 212 -23.88 -33.62 19.27
N GLU A 213 -22.89 -34.24 18.65
CA GLU A 213 -21.59 -33.58 18.40
C GLU A 213 -21.70 -32.41 17.40
N LYS A 214 -22.66 -32.45 16.47
CA LYS A 214 -22.94 -31.32 15.55
C LYS A 214 -23.62 -30.16 16.26
N GLU A 215 -24.53 -30.43 17.20
CA GLU A 215 -25.17 -29.39 18.03
C GLU A 215 -24.19 -28.73 19.01
N GLU A 216 -23.29 -29.50 19.65
CA GLU A 216 -22.26 -28.91 20.54
C GLU A 216 -21.17 -28.12 19.79
N ASN A 217 -20.89 -28.45 18.53
CA ASN A 217 -19.98 -27.69 17.66
C ASN A 217 -20.62 -26.41 17.07
N GLU A 218 -21.91 -26.14 17.31
CA GLU A 218 -22.60 -24.95 16.78
C GLU A 218 -22.13 -23.64 17.44
N PHE A 219 -21.52 -23.70 18.63
CA PHE A 219 -21.03 -22.52 19.35
C PHE A 219 -19.72 -21.93 18.79
N TRP A 220 -18.92 -22.73 18.07
CA TRP A 220 -17.59 -22.33 17.61
C TRP A 220 -17.39 -22.69 16.14
N ASP A 221 -17.40 -21.68 15.26
CA ASP A 221 -16.93 -21.84 13.87
C ASP A 221 -15.42 -21.53 13.80
N PRO A 222 -14.54 -22.55 13.65
CA PRO A 222 -13.10 -22.34 13.58
C PRO A 222 -12.71 -21.48 12.37
N ARG A 223 -13.54 -21.44 11.32
CA ARG A 223 -13.26 -20.66 10.10
C ARG A 223 -13.53 -19.18 10.33
N ALA A 224 -14.68 -18.86 10.92
CA ALA A 224 -14.99 -17.49 11.34
C ALA A 224 -13.89 -16.96 12.27
N TRP A 225 -13.43 -17.78 13.22
CA TRP A 225 -12.33 -17.41 14.10
C TRP A 225 -11.00 -17.20 13.36
N LYS A 226 -10.59 -18.11 12.47
CA LYS A 226 -9.35 -17.94 11.69
C LYS A 226 -9.40 -16.70 10.78
N ARG A 227 -10.54 -16.45 10.12
CA ARG A 227 -10.76 -15.25 9.30
C ARG A 227 -10.72 -13.98 10.15
N ALA A 228 -11.34 -13.98 11.32
CA ALA A 228 -11.31 -12.86 12.26
C ALA A 228 -9.90 -12.57 12.77
N ASN A 229 -9.11 -13.61 13.11
CA ASN A 229 -7.72 -13.43 13.53
C ASN A 229 -6.84 -12.89 12.39
N LEU A 230 -7.04 -13.38 11.16
CA LEU A 230 -6.35 -12.84 9.99
C LEU A 230 -6.66 -11.36 9.78
N LEU A 231 -7.93 -10.97 9.86
CA LEU A 231 -8.38 -9.58 9.75
C LEU A 231 -7.84 -8.70 10.89
N LEU A 232 -7.85 -9.19 12.13
CA LEU A 232 -7.30 -8.47 13.26
C LEU A 232 -5.80 -8.25 13.09
N THR A 233 -5.07 -9.30 12.68
CA THR A 233 -3.62 -9.23 12.48
C THR A 233 -3.28 -8.23 11.37
N THR A 234 -3.99 -8.26 10.24
CA THR A 234 -3.77 -7.29 9.16
C THR A 234 -4.07 -5.86 9.60
N LEU A 235 -5.13 -5.62 10.38
CA LEU A 235 -5.43 -4.31 10.95
C LEU A 235 -4.34 -3.83 11.92
N CYS A 236 -3.84 -4.69 12.80
CA CYS A 236 -2.74 -4.36 13.72
C CYS A 236 -1.46 -4.00 12.96
N PHE A 237 -1.10 -4.78 11.93
CA PHE A 237 0.05 -4.47 11.08
C PHE A 237 -0.13 -3.15 10.33
N MET A 238 -1.31 -2.90 9.76
CA MET A 238 -1.60 -1.63 9.10
C MET A 238 -1.51 -0.44 10.07
N ALA A 239 -2.07 -0.55 11.27
CA ALA A 239 -1.97 0.49 12.29
C ALA A 239 -0.51 0.78 12.67
N PHE A 240 0.30 -0.26 12.88
CA PHE A 240 1.72 -0.10 13.18
C PHE A 240 2.49 0.57 12.03
N LEU A 241 2.23 0.15 10.78
CA LEU A 241 2.82 0.76 9.60
C LEU A 241 2.39 2.23 9.42
N LEU A 242 1.14 2.57 9.74
CA LEU A 242 0.67 3.95 9.73
C LEU A 242 1.39 4.79 10.78
N VAL A 243 1.66 4.26 11.98
CA VAL A 243 2.47 4.97 12.99
C VAL A 243 3.88 5.25 12.48
N ILE A 244 4.53 4.26 11.85
CA ILE A 244 5.86 4.48 11.24
C ILE A 244 5.78 5.52 10.12
N TRP A 245 4.71 5.47 9.33
CA TRP A 245 4.49 6.39 8.24
C TRP A 245 4.29 7.82 8.77
N GLU A 246 3.37 8.04 9.72
CA GLU A 246 3.17 9.34 10.38
C GLU A 246 4.43 9.85 11.08
N PHE A 247 5.21 8.96 11.70
CA PHE A 247 6.48 9.32 12.30
C PHE A 247 7.46 9.87 11.25
N SER A 248 7.48 9.34 10.02
CA SER A 248 8.37 9.84 8.96
C SER A 248 7.98 11.24 8.45
N TYR A 249 6.72 11.66 8.64
CA TYR A 249 6.26 13.03 8.39
C TYR A 249 6.42 13.95 9.61
N SER A 250 6.72 13.41 10.78
CA SER A 250 6.77 14.20 12.01
C SER A 250 7.93 15.20 12.00
N SER A 251 7.75 16.33 12.69
CA SER A 251 8.81 17.33 12.88
C SER A 251 10.04 16.76 13.60
N LEU A 252 9.86 15.76 14.46
CA LEU A 252 10.93 15.04 15.17
C LEU A 252 11.86 14.30 14.21
N PHE A 253 11.30 13.66 13.17
CA PHE A 253 12.10 12.98 12.16
C PHE A 253 12.90 13.99 11.31
N THR A 254 12.29 15.13 10.98
CA THR A 254 12.97 16.22 10.25
C THR A 254 14.13 16.79 11.05
N ALA A 255 13.93 17.06 12.34
CA ALA A 255 14.96 17.62 13.22
C ALA A 255 16.18 16.70 13.37
N ASN A 256 16.00 15.37 13.41
CA ASN A 256 17.12 14.44 13.63
C ASN A 256 17.87 14.04 12.35
N ILE A 257 17.36 14.35 11.15
CA ILE A 257 18.03 14.04 9.87
C ILE A 257 18.62 15.29 9.21
N TYR A 258 17.96 16.44 9.36
CA TYR A 258 18.39 17.70 8.74
C TYR A 258 18.84 18.76 9.77
N GLY A 259 18.66 18.51 11.08
CA GLY A 259 18.93 19.48 12.15
C GLY A 259 20.35 19.48 12.73
N ASP A 260 21.26 18.64 12.25
CA ASP A 260 22.70 18.72 12.64
C ASP A 260 23.47 19.83 11.88
N GLY A 261 22.75 20.75 11.23
CA GLY A 261 23.32 21.85 10.44
C GLY A 261 23.19 23.25 11.04
N GLU A 262 22.48 23.44 12.16
CA GLU A 262 22.26 24.77 12.73
C GLU A 262 22.80 24.87 14.16
N TYR A 263 24.11 25.18 14.19
CA TYR A 263 24.79 26.04 15.16
C TYR A 263 24.11 26.24 16.52
N ASP A 264 24.66 25.50 17.48
CA ASP A 264 24.95 25.96 18.84
C ASP A 264 25.86 27.22 18.78
N ARG A 265 25.29 28.37 18.41
CA ARG A 265 25.77 29.76 18.56
C ARG A 265 24.52 30.64 18.44
N ASP A 266 23.95 31.21 19.49
CA ASP A 266 24.61 32.00 20.51
C ASP A 266 23.86 31.93 21.85
N GLY A 267 24.62 31.76 22.93
CA GLY A 267 24.28 32.41 24.18
C GLY A 267 24.60 33.91 24.08
N LEU A 268 23.89 34.69 24.92
CA LEU A 268 24.04 36.14 25.19
C LEU A 268 23.30 37.08 24.21
N GLY A 269 22.23 37.70 24.74
CA GLY A 269 21.54 38.84 24.15
C GLY A 269 20.07 38.89 24.53
#